data_AF-A0A929H2H1-F1
#
_entry.id   AF-A0A929H2H1-F1
#
_cell.length_a   1.000
_cell.length_b   1.000
_cell.length_c   1.000
_cell.angle_alpha   90.00
_cell.angle_beta   90.00
_cell.angle_gamma   90.00
#
_symmetry.space_group_name_H-M   'P 1'
#
loop_
_entity.id
_entity.type
_entity.pdbx_description
1 polymer ?
#
loop_
_entity_poly.entity_id
_entity_poly.type
_entity_poly.pdbx_seq_one_letter_code
_entity_poly.pdbx_strand_id
1 'polypeptide(L)'
;MSQDKRHLDWLAAHHAQQVIHKTENEDAGDVDNTITKALGVLQENGIYACALFLKSRSKKEKERADVLMAEMLHLLDQLGFGWGQPSSSQARDVLQHISDRVTSDNLERLLLAKETLEQMLIYARYGAKARSAEG
;
A
#
# COMPACT_ATOMS: atom_id res chain seq x y z
N MET A 1 9.31 -0.54 -26.50
CA MET A 1 9.77 -1.53 -25.50
C MET A 1 8.53 -2.21 -24.96
N SER A 2 8.40 -3.52 -25.16
CA SER A 2 7.26 -4.30 -24.68
C SER A 2 7.26 -4.24 -23.16
N GLN A 3 6.39 -3.42 -22.55
CA GLN A 3 6.12 -3.53 -21.12
C GLN A 3 5.38 -4.85 -20.94
N ASP A 4 6.16 -5.87 -20.62
CA ASP A 4 5.69 -7.21 -20.30
C ASP A 4 4.54 -7.10 -19.31
N LYS A 5 3.42 -7.77 -19.61
CA LYS A 5 2.21 -7.80 -18.77
C LYS A 5 2.59 -8.39 -17.41
N ARG A 6 3.08 -7.56 -16.49
CA ARG A 6 3.37 -8.00 -15.12
C ARG A 6 2.06 -8.45 -14.50
N HIS A 7 2.05 -9.69 -14.01
CA HIS A 7 0.88 -10.29 -13.39
C HIS A 7 0.52 -9.51 -12.12
N LEU A 8 -0.77 -9.26 -11.88
CA LEU A 8 -1.24 -8.53 -10.69
C LEU A 8 -0.77 -9.19 -9.39
N ASP A 9 -0.75 -10.52 -9.36
CA ASP A 9 -0.21 -11.31 -8.27
C ASP A 9 1.27 -11.00 -8.00
N TRP A 10 2.08 -10.90 -9.06
CA TRP A 10 3.48 -10.52 -8.95
C TRP A 10 3.64 -9.09 -8.43
N LEU A 11 2.82 -8.14 -8.90
CA LEU A 11 2.86 -6.76 -8.41
C LEU A 11 2.55 -6.70 -6.90
N ALA A 12 1.50 -7.39 -6.48
CA ALA A 12 1.12 -7.49 -5.07
C ALA A 12 2.24 -8.12 -4.23
N ALA A 13 2.79 -9.26 -4.66
CA ALA A 13 3.86 -9.96 -3.95
C ALA A 13 5.17 -9.15 -3.90
N HIS A 14 5.52 -8.49 -5.00
CA HIS A 14 6.71 -7.65 -5.09
C HIS A 14 6.65 -6.50 -4.10
N HIS A 15 5.57 -5.70 -4.13
CA HIS A 15 5.43 -4.56 -3.21
C HIS A 15 5.25 -5.01 -1.75
N ALA A 16 4.61 -6.15 -1.51
CA ALA A 16 4.56 -6.76 -0.18
C ALA A 16 5.96 -7.10 0.36
N GLN A 17 6.82 -7.71 -0.45
CA GLN A 17 8.21 -7.98 -0.06
C GLN A 17 9.01 -6.69 0.18
N GLN A 18 8.78 -5.64 -0.62
CA GLN A 18 9.41 -4.34 -0.39
C GLN A 18 9.00 -3.72 0.94
N VAL A 19 7.73 -3.81 1.34
CA VAL A 19 7.30 -3.38 2.68
C VAL A 19 8.07 -4.13 3.76
N ILE A 20 8.20 -5.45 3.64
CA ILE A 20 8.88 -6.28 4.63
C ILE A 20 10.38 -5.98 4.72
N HIS A 21 11.04 -5.82 3.58
CA HIS A 21 12.46 -5.47 3.54
C HIS A 21 12.71 -4.08 4.11
N LYS A 22 11.92 -3.06 3.73
CA LYS A 22 12.07 -1.68 4.21
C LYS A 22 11.70 -1.49 5.69
N THR A 23 11.06 -2.49 6.30
CA THR A 23 10.72 -2.52 7.73
C THR A 23 11.51 -3.58 8.49
N GLU A 24 12.65 -4.05 7.98
CA GLU A 24 13.47 -5.08 8.61
C GLU A 24 13.99 -4.68 10.01
N ASN A 25 14.22 -3.38 10.22
CA ASN A 25 14.68 -2.81 11.48
C ASN A 25 13.55 -2.53 12.49
N GLU A 26 12.30 -2.71 12.07
CA GLU A 26 11.10 -2.54 12.91
C GLU A 26 10.69 -3.87 13.53
N ASP A 27 10.05 -3.81 14.69
CA ASP A 27 9.47 -5.00 15.34
C ASP A 27 8.40 -5.64 14.44
N ALA A 28 8.50 -6.96 14.24
CA ALA A 28 7.66 -7.69 13.30
C ALA A 28 6.18 -7.69 13.71
N GLY A 29 5.87 -7.71 15.01
CA GLY A 29 4.50 -7.64 15.53
C GLY A 29 3.88 -6.26 15.32
N ASP A 30 4.67 -5.21 15.48
CA ASP A 30 4.29 -3.83 15.20
C ASP A 30 4.00 -3.58 13.71
N VAL A 31 4.80 -4.21 12.83
CA VAL A 31 4.58 -4.21 11.37
C VAL A 31 3.29 -4.96 11.03
N ASP A 32 3.09 -6.18 11.54
CA ASP A 32 1.84 -6.97 11.36
C ASP A 32 0.61 -6.18 11.82
N ASN A 33 0.66 -5.55 13.00
CA ASN A 33 -0.43 -4.75 13.54
C ASN A 33 -0.78 -3.55 12.63
N THR A 34 0.24 -2.86 12.12
CA THR A 34 0.05 -1.71 11.21
C THR A 34 -0.59 -2.16 9.90
N ILE A 35 -0.09 -3.25 9.30
CA ILE A 35 -0.64 -3.83 8.06
C ILE A 35 -2.06 -4.33 8.26
N THR A 36 -2.35 -5.02 9.36
CA THR A 36 -3.68 -5.54 9.68
C THR A 36 -4.71 -4.42 9.79
N LYS A 37 -4.38 -3.32 10.47
CA LYS A 37 -5.25 -2.14 10.57
C LYS A 37 -5.47 -1.49 9.20
N ALA A 38 -4.41 -1.31 8.41
CA ALA A 38 -4.51 -0.73 7.07
C ALA A 38 -5.38 -1.59 6.13
N LEU A 39 -5.19 -2.91 6.16
CA LEU A 39 -5.99 -3.86 5.40
C LEU A 39 -7.48 -3.79 5.79
N GLY A 40 -7.79 -3.76 7.09
CA GLY A 40 -9.17 -3.62 7.55
C GLY A 40 -9.80 -2.30 7.08
N VAL A 41 -9.08 -1.18 7.14
CA VAL A 41 -9.59 0.11 6.63
C VAL A 41 -9.82 0.05 5.12
N LEU A 42 -8.90 -0.55 4.35
CA LEU A 42 -9.02 -0.70 2.90
C LEU A 42 -10.24 -1.54 2.52
N GLN A 43 -10.45 -2.68 3.20
CA GLN A 43 -11.56 -3.59 2.91
C GLN A 43 -12.92 -2.95 3.17
N GLU A 44 -13.06 -2.29 4.33
CA GLU A 44 -14.33 -1.73 4.80
C GLU A 44 -14.65 -0.35 4.23
N ASN A 45 -13.63 0.50 4.01
CA ASN A 45 -13.81 1.93 3.70
C ASN A 45 -13.13 2.39 2.40
N GLY A 46 -12.36 1.52 1.73
CA GLY A 46 -11.74 1.81 0.45
C GLY A 46 -10.41 2.56 0.51
N ILE A 47 -9.87 2.87 -0.68
CA ILE A 47 -8.49 3.35 -0.87
C ILE A 47 -8.23 4.69 -0.18
N TYR A 48 -9.14 5.66 -0.33
CA TYR A 48 -8.95 6.99 0.26
C TYR A 48 -8.92 6.94 1.79
N ALA A 49 -9.83 6.20 2.41
CA ALA A 49 -9.85 6.03 3.86
C ALA A 49 -8.58 5.33 4.37
N CYS A 50 -8.07 4.33 3.64
CA CYS A 50 -6.81 3.68 3.96
C CYS A 50 -5.62 4.65 3.88
N ALA A 51 -5.53 5.45 2.82
CA ALA A 51 -4.51 6.49 2.67
C ALA A 51 -4.56 7.52 3.80
N LEU A 52 -5.77 7.97 4.18
CA LEU A 52 -5.99 8.88 5.31
C LEU A 52 -5.55 8.24 6.63
N PHE A 53 -5.89 6.98 6.86
CA PHE A 53 -5.46 6.23 8.04
C PHE A 53 -3.92 6.19 8.14
N LEU A 54 -3.23 5.81 7.07
CA LEU A 54 -1.76 5.73 7.03
C LEU A 54 -1.12 7.11 7.24
N LYS A 55 -1.60 8.14 6.54
CA LYS A 55 -1.06 9.51 6.66
C LYS A 55 -1.42 10.21 7.96
N SER A 56 -2.38 9.70 8.74
CA SER A 56 -2.68 10.18 10.09
C SER A 56 -1.74 9.61 11.18
N ARG A 57 -0.93 8.59 10.86
CA ARG A 57 -0.01 7.98 11.83
C ARG A 57 1.08 8.94 12.25
N SER A 58 1.52 8.82 13.51
CA SER A 58 2.53 9.71 14.10
C SER A 58 3.54 8.93 14.94
N LYS A 59 4.67 9.59 15.29
CA LYS A 59 5.75 9.02 16.10
C LYS A 59 6.28 7.72 15.49
N LYS A 60 6.44 6.66 16.29
CA LYS A 60 7.00 5.37 15.89
C LYS A 60 6.18 4.65 14.81
N GLU A 61 4.86 4.84 14.76
CA GLU A 61 4.03 4.24 13.70
C GLU A 61 4.22 4.92 12.34
N LYS A 62 4.75 6.16 12.32
CA LYS A 62 4.84 6.97 11.11
C LYS A 62 5.72 6.32 10.04
N GLU A 63 6.88 5.80 10.44
CA GLU A 63 7.86 5.23 9.50
C GLU A 63 7.28 4.03 8.75
N ARG A 64 6.71 3.07 9.48
CA ARG A 64 6.00 1.92 8.90
C ARG A 64 4.85 2.35 8.00
N ALA A 65 4.04 3.32 8.45
CA ALA A 65 2.91 3.81 7.68
C ALA A 65 3.31 4.52 6.38
N ASP A 66 4.41 5.28 6.42
CA ASP A 66 4.96 5.95 5.25
C ASP A 66 5.54 4.92 4.25
N VAL A 67 6.20 3.85 4.73
CA VAL A 67 6.64 2.73 3.87
C VAL A 67 5.44 2.06 3.20
N LEU A 68 4.39 1.72 3.96
CA LEU A 68 3.17 1.11 3.39
C LEU A 68 2.58 2.03 2.32
N MET A 69 2.39 3.31 2.62
CA MET A 69 1.79 4.24 1.67
C MET A 69 2.65 4.43 0.43
N ALA A 70 3.98 4.48 0.56
CA ALA A 70 4.88 4.58 -0.58
C ALA A 70 4.77 3.37 -1.50
N GLU A 71 4.76 2.15 -0.96
CA GLU A 71 4.61 0.94 -1.77
C GLU A 71 3.22 0.80 -2.39
N MET A 72 2.17 1.24 -1.69
CA MET A 72 0.83 1.33 -2.29
C MET A 72 0.81 2.28 -3.49
N LEU A 73 1.44 3.46 -3.39
CA LEU A 73 1.52 4.42 -4.50
C LEU A 73 2.34 3.87 -5.68
N HIS A 74 3.45 3.18 -5.41
CA HIS A 74 4.23 2.54 -6.47
C HIS A 74 3.43 1.46 -7.19
N LEU A 75 2.68 0.63 -6.44
CA LEU A 75 1.81 -0.38 -7.02
C LEU A 75 0.74 0.27 -7.92
N LEU A 76 0.05 1.30 -7.40
CA LEU A 76 -1.01 2.02 -8.14
C LEU A 76 -0.52 2.62 -9.45
N ASP A 77 0.69 3.17 -9.47
CA ASP A 77 1.31 3.70 -10.70
C ASP A 77 1.68 2.57 -11.67
N GLN A 78 2.18 1.44 -11.16
CA GLN A 78 2.53 0.27 -11.97
C GLN A 78 1.32 -0.52 -12.52
N LEU A 79 0.10 -0.26 -12.06
CA LEU A 79 -1.12 -0.77 -12.71
C LEU A 79 -1.31 -0.21 -14.12
N GLY A 80 -0.60 0.86 -14.50
CA GLY A 80 -0.60 1.38 -15.86
C GLY A 80 -1.87 2.15 -16.24
N PHE A 81 -2.63 2.63 -15.24
CA PHE A 81 -3.84 3.44 -15.47
C PHE A 81 -3.56 4.92 -15.76
N GLY A 82 -2.31 5.36 -15.61
CA GLY A 82 -1.90 6.75 -15.89
C GLY A 82 -2.19 7.74 -14.74
N TRP A 83 -2.38 7.24 -13.51
CA TRP A 83 -2.58 8.09 -12.33
C TRP A 83 -1.32 8.88 -11.96
N GLY A 84 -0.13 8.28 -12.16
CA GLY A 84 1.15 8.87 -11.83
C GLY A 84 1.47 8.78 -10.33
N GLN A 85 2.38 9.63 -9.87
CA GLN A 85 2.75 9.78 -8.46
C GLN A 85 2.30 11.15 -7.93
N PRO A 86 2.08 11.31 -6.61
CA PRO A 86 1.86 12.61 -6.00
C PRO A 86 3.11 13.50 -6.14
N SER A 87 2.91 14.81 -6.05
CA SER A 87 4.00 15.81 -6.14
C SER A 87 5.01 15.71 -5.00
N SER A 88 4.60 15.17 -3.84
CA SER A 88 5.47 14.93 -2.69
C SER A 88 4.92 13.80 -1.81
N SER A 89 5.69 13.41 -0.79
CA SER A 89 5.27 12.43 0.23
C SER A 89 4.42 13.03 1.36
N GLN A 90 4.15 14.34 1.33
CA GLN A 90 3.36 15.01 2.35
C GLN A 90 1.91 14.55 2.33
N ALA A 91 1.30 14.45 3.52
CA ALA A 91 -0.06 13.94 3.68
C ALA A 91 -1.08 14.66 2.77
N ARG A 92 -0.99 16.00 2.68
CA ARG A 92 -1.87 16.79 1.83
C ARG A 92 -1.77 16.39 0.35
N ASP A 93 -0.56 16.30 -0.17
CA ASP A 93 -0.32 16.03 -1.60
C ASP A 93 -0.71 14.59 -1.97
N VAL A 94 -0.41 13.63 -1.09
CA VAL A 94 -0.81 12.23 -1.26
C VAL A 94 -2.33 12.09 -1.25
N LEU A 95 -3.01 12.70 -0.28
CA LEU A 95 -4.47 12.60 -0.18
C LEU A 95 -5.17 13.30 -1.35
N GLN A 96 -4.68 14.46 -1.76
CA GLN A 96 -5.19 15.17 -2.95
C GLN A 96 -5.02 14.31 -4.21
N HIS A 97 -3.86 13.69 -4.39
CA HIS A 97 -3.61 12.79 -5.52
C HIS A 97 -4.57 11.59 -5.53
N ILE A 98 -4.75 10.90 -4.40
CA ILE A 98 -5.69 9.76 -4.33
C ILE A 98 -7.11 10.23 -4.64
N SER A 99 -7.55 11.38 -4.10
CA SER A 99 -8.88 11.95 -4.36
C SER A 99 -9.09 12.27 -5.84
N ASP A 100 -8.15 13.01 -6.43
CA ASP A 100 -8.34 13.65 -7.75
C ASP A 100 -8.00 12.73 -8.93
N ARG A 101 -7.19 11.68 -8.70
CA ARG A 101 -6.67 10.81 -9.76
C ARG A 101 -7.16 9.38 -9.63
N VAL A 102 -7.16 8.82 -8.42
CA VAL A 102 -7.45 7.40 -8.19
C VAL A 102 -8.95 7.19 -7.97
N THR A 103 -9.55 7.88 -7.01
CA THR A 103 -10.97 7.68 -6.67
C THR A 103 -11.94 8.34 -7.65
N SER A 104 -11.44 9.23 -8.49
CA SER A 104 -12.21 9.92 -9.54
C SER A 104 -12.24 9.17 -10.88
N ASP A 105 -11.45 8.11 -11.04
CA ASP A 105 -11.44 7.28 -12.26
C ASP A 105 -12.65 6.33 -12.29
N ASN A 106 -12.79 5.57 -13.37
CA ASN A 106 -13.84 4.59 -13.57
C ASN A 106 -13.81 3.47 -12.52
N LEU A 107 -15.01 2.93 -12.27
CA LEU A 107 -15.26 1.96 -11.23
C LEU A 107 -14.42 0.68 -11.41
N GLU A 108 -14.26 0.20 -12.64
CA GLU A 108 -13.55 -1.05 -12.93
C GLU A 108 -12.06 -0.96 -12.51
N ARG A 109 -11.40 0.14 -12.85
CA ARG A 109 -10.01 0.38 -12.44
C ARG A 109 -9.88 0.58 -10.95
N LEU A 110 -10.83 1.28 -10.33
CA LEU A 110 -10.85 1.48 -8.90
C LEU A 110 -11.00 0.15 -8.14
N LEU A 111 -11.89 -0.73 -8.60
CA LEU A 111 -12.08 -2.06 -8.01
C LEU A 111 -10.83 -2.93 -8.18
N LEU A 112 -10.23 -2.96 -9.38
CA LEU A 112 -9.00 -3.73 -9.61
C LEU A 112 -7.83 -3.24 -8.73
N ALA A 113 -7.70 -1.92 -8.59
CA ALA A 113 -6.70 -1.32 -7.72
C ALA A 113 -6.93 -1.69 -6.25
N LYS A 114 -8.17 -1.64 -5.77
CA LYS A 114 -8.54 -2.06 -4.42
C LYS A 114 -8.18 -3.53 -4.18
N GLU A 115 -8.59 -4.43 -5.07
CA GLU A 115 -8.30 -5.87 -4.97
C GLU A 115 -6.79 -6.15 -4.97
N THR A 116 -6.03 -5.48 -5.84
CA THR A 116 -4.58 -5.69 -5.92
C THR A 116 -3.86 -5.16 -4.66
N LEU A 117 -4.31 -4.03 -4.10
CA LEU A 117 -3.80 -3.50 -2.84
C LEU A 117 -4.17 -4.40 -1.64
N GLU A 118 -5.38 -4.98 -1.62
CA GLU A 118 -5.77 -5.96 -0.61
C GLU A 118 -4.85 -7.18 -0.65
N GLN A 119 -4.58 -7.71 -1.85
CA GLN A 119 -3.67 -8.83 -2.04
C GLN A 119 -2.24 -8.50 -1.56
N MET A 120 -1.75 -7.31 -1.90
CA MET A 120 -0.45 -6.82 -1.42
C MET A 120 -0.39 -6.79 0.11
N LEU A 121 -1.40 -6.21 0.76
CA LEU A 121 -1.43 -6.12 2.23
C LEU A 121 -1.61 -7.49 2.89
N ILE A 122 -2.35 -8.42 2.28
CA ILE A 122 -2.43 -9.81 2.75
C ILE A 122 -1.05 -10.47 2.73
N TYR A 123 -0.30 -10.35 1.63
CA TYR A 123 1.04 -10.90 1.53
C TYR A 123 2.03 -10.24 2.49
N ALA A 124 1.96 -8.90 2.63
CA ALA A 124 2.79 -8.19 3.59
C ALA A 124 2.49 -8.67 5.02
N ARG A 125 1.21 -8.87 5.37
CA ARG A 125 0.82 -9.39 6.67
C ARG A 125 1.42 -10.77 6.96
N TYR A 126 1.36 -11.68 5.99
CA TYR A 126 1.98 -13.00 6.14
C TYR A 126 3.51 -12.92 6.21
N GLY A 127 4.14 -12.00 5.47
CA GLY A 127 5.58 -11.76 5.57
C GLY A 127 6.01 -11.23 6.94
N ALA A 128 5.23 -10.32 7.55
CA ALA A 128 5.49 -9.84 8.89
C ALA A 128 5.35 -10.96 9.94
N LYS A 129 4.33 -11.81 9.79
CA LYS A 129 4.14 -12.99 10.66
C LYS A 129 5.26 -14.01 10.53
N ALA A 130 5.77 -14.25 9.32
CA ALA A 130 6.91 -15.13 9.11
C ALA A 130 8.16 -14.61 9.85
N ARG A 131 8.48 -13.31 9.72
CA ARG A 131 9.56 -12.67 10.49
C ARG A 131 9.39 -12.82 12.00
N SER A 132 8.16 -12.69 12.50
CA SER A 132 7.88 -12.84 13.92
C SER A 132 8.01 -14.28 14.43
N ALA A 133 7.93 -15.29 13.55
CA ALA A 133 8.07 -16.70 13.93
C ALA A 133 9.52 -17.21 13.86
N GLU A 134 10.39 -16.48 13.16
CA GLU A 134 11.82 -16.79 13.00
C GLU A 134 12.70 -16.18 14.11
N GLY A 135 12.19 -15.17 14.84
CA GLY A 135 12.86 -14.52 15.98
C GLY A 135 12.36 -15.01 17.33
#